data_AF-V5SHH3-F1
#
_entry.id   AF-V5SHH3-F1
#
_cell.length_a   1.000
_cell.length_b   1.000
_cell.length_c   1.000
_cell.angle_alpha   90.00
_cell.angle_beta   90.00
_cell.angle_gamma   90.00
#
_symmetry.space_group_name_H-M   'P 1'
#
loop_
_entity.id
_entity.type
_entity.pdbx_description
1 polymer ?
#
loop_
_entity_poly.entity_id
_entity_poly.type
_entity_poly.pdbx_seq_one_letter_code
_entity_poly.pdbx_strand_id
1 'polypeptide(L)'
;MSPSAKPGFPPLQLEEFDARLDAEAARRGIPTLTTPAPSTTSRGVEPEAEEGRAVTAPAAETMPGKRTRLRRSARRQAAPQAPEDNQPTPRSRMKSLNVELPDYAWVDLKSRAAREMVSVRHIIMRLLKDAGIDIADADLLEDGRRLR
;
A
#
# COMPACT_ATOMS: atom_id res chain seq x y z
N MET A 1 41.21 24.77 -8.41
CA MET A 1 39.76 24.55 -8.18
C MET A 1 39.62 23.60 -7.01
N SER A 2 39.14 24.07 -5.86
CA SER A 2 39.00 23.24 -4.65
C SER A 2 37.74 22.36 -4.74
N PRO A 3 37.81 21.05 -4.45
CA PRO A 3 36.63 20.19 -4.46
C PRO A 3 35.76 20.45 -3.22
N SER A 4 34.52 20.87 -3.45
CA SER A 4 33.49 21.01 -2.42
C SER A 4 33.03 19.61 -1.96
N ALA A 5 33.51 19.15 -0.81
CA ALA A 5 32.99 17.96 -0.15
C ALA A 5 31.54 18.22 0.30
N LYS A 6 30.57 17.60 -0.38
CA LYS A 6 29.17 17.56 0.08
C LYS A 6 29.16 16.82 1.44
N PRO A 7 28.58 17.38 2.51
CA PRO A 7 28.46 16.63 3.75
C PRO A 7 27.60 15.40 3.49
N GLY A 8 28.14 14.22 3.80
CA GLY A 8 27.40 12.97 3.74
C GLY A 8 26.17 13.04 4.65
N PHE A 9 25.15 12.24 4.35
CA PHE A 9 23.98 12.11 5.21
C PHE A 9 24.43 11.70 6.62
N PRO A 10 24.05 12.45 7.68
CA PRO A 10 24.36 12.06 9.03
C PRO A 10 23.63 10.75 9.37
N PRO A 11 24.26 9.84 10.14
CA PRO A 11 23.62 8.61 10.56
C PRO A 11 22.39 8.93 11.42
N LEU A 12 21.28 8.26 11.12
CA LEU A 12 20.05 8.41 11.89
C LEU A 12 20.25 7.81 13.29
N GLN A 13 19.86 8.56 14.32
CA GLN A 13 19.91 8.12 15.72
C GLN A 13 18.65 7.29 16.06
N LEU A 14 18.49 6.12 15.42
CA LEU A 14 17.26 5.31 15.50
C LEU A 14 16.82 5.03 16.94
N GLU A 15 17.76 4.71 17.83
CA GLU A 15 17.48 4.38 19.23
C GLU A 15 16.77 5.51 19.99
N GLU A 16 17.13 6.77 19.71
CA GLU A 16 16.51 7.93 20.36
C GLU A 16 15.09 8.20 19.81
N PHE A 17 14.87 7.90 18.53
CA PHE A 17 13.55 8.01 17.90
C PHE A 17 12.61 6.91 18.39
N ASP A 18 13.11 5.69 18.50
CA ASP A 18 12.34 4.53 18.96
C ASP A 18 11.89 4.71 20.41
N ALA A 19 12.78 5.19 21.29
CA ALA A 19 12.42 5.49 22.69
C ALA A 19 11.34 6.58 22.82
N ARG A 20 11.38 7.61 21.96
CA ARG A 20 10.35 8.67 21.92
C ARG A 20 9.03 8.14 21.37
N LEU A 21 9.09 7.29 20.35
CA LEU A 21 7.92 6.67 19.73
C LEU A 21 7.20 5.76 20.73
N ASP A 22 7.93 4.96 21.49
CA ASP A 22 7.39 4.08 22.52
C ASP A 22 6.73 4.87 23.66
N ALA A 23 7.33 5.99 24.09
CA ALA A 23 6.74 6.87 25.09
C ALA A 23 5.41 7.50 24.60
N GLU A 24 5.33 7.89 23.33
CA GLU A 24 4.09 8.39 22.73
C GLU A 24 3.05 7.30 22.52
N ALA A 25 3.45 6.10 22.13
CA ALA A 25 2.58 4.95 21.99
C ALA A 25 1.95 4.57 23.33
N ALA A 26 2.75 4.52 24.40
CA ALA A 26 2.28 4.30 25.76
C ALA A 26 1.30 5.39 26.21
N ARG A 27 1.59 6.67 25.92
CA ARG A 27 0.69 7.79 26.21
C ARG A 27 -0.64 7.69 25.46
N ARG A 28 -0.63 7.14 24.24
CA ARG A 28 -1.82 6.97 23.40
C ARG A 28 -2.53 5.62 23.61
N GLY A 29 -2.03 4.77 24.51
CA GLY A 29 -2.60 3.45 24.78
C GLY A 29 -2.52 2.50 23.57
N ILE A 30 -1.56 2.70 22.68
CA ILE A 30 -1.35 1.85 21.50
C ILE A 30 -0.55 0.63 21.97
N PRO A 31 -1.09 -0.60 21.89
CA PRO A 31 -0.34 -1.79 22.23
C PRO A 31 0.81 -1.98 21.22
N THR A 32 2.04 -1.97 21.70
CA THR A 32 3.23 -2.22 20.88
C THR A 32 3.35 -3.74 20.62
N LEU A 33 3.53 -4.13 19.35
CA LEU A 33 3.51 -5.53 18.88
C LEU A 33 4.79 -6.32 19.21
N THR A 34 5.78 -5.69 19.82
CA THR A 34 7.07 -6.31 20.13
C THR A 34 7.57 -5.77 21.47
N THR A 35 7.52 -6.62 22.49
CA THR A 35 8.32 -6.45 23.71
C THR A 35 9.75 -6.92 23.40
N PRO A 36 10.79 -6.05 23.40
CA PRO A 36 12.16 -6.53 23.41
C PRO A 36 12.43 -7.15 24.78
N ALA A 37 12.95 -8.39 24.78
CA ALA A 37 13.48 -9.03 25.98
C ALA A 37 14.63 -8.19 26.55
N PRO A 38 14.69 -7.94 27.86
CA PRO A 38 15.79 -7.18 28.45
C PRO A 38 17.09 -7.96 28.32
N SER A 39 18.01 -7.46 27.49
CA SER A 39 19.39 -7.94 27.41
C SER A 39 20.18 -7.46 28.63
N THR A 40 20.11 -8.24 29.72
CA THR A 40 21.05 -8.10 30.84
C THR A 40 22.43 -8.62 30.43
N THR A 41 23.35 -7.70 30.10
CA THR A 41 24.79 -7.97 30.03
C THR A 41 25.50 -7.31 31.21
N SER A 42 25.85 -8.18 32.17
CA SER A 42 27.06 -8.22 33.00
C SER A 42 27.47 -7.00 33.86
N ARG A 43 27.24 -7.13 35.17
CA ARG A 43 28.30 -7.02 36.18
C ARG A 43 27.95 -7.93 37.36
N GLY A 44 28.88 -8.83 37.69
CA GLY A 44 28.58 -10.14 38.27
C GLY A 44 28.29 -10.22 39.77
N VAL A 45 27.74 -11.37 40.13
CA VAL A 45 27.94 -12.14 41.36
C VAL A 45 27.69 -13.61 40.98
N GLU A 46 28.58 -14.50 41.43
CA GLU A 46 28.50 -15.97 41.34
C GLU A 46 27.15 -16.52 41.85
N PRO A 47 26.74 -17.73 41.41
CA PRO A 47 26.97 -18.88 42.30
C PRO A 47 27.36 -20.19 41.60
N GLU A 48 28.09 -20.99 42.39
CA GLU A 48 28.42 -22.40 42.18
C GLU A 48 27.19 -23.31 42.05
N ALA A 49 27.41 -24.42 41.31
CA ALA A 49 26.83 -25.78 41.46
C ALA A 49 25.29 -25.95 41.33
N GLU A 50 24.71 -26.90 40.58
CA GLU A 50 25.09 -28.27 40.26
C GLU A 50 24.52 -28.73 38.91
N GLU A 51 25.17 -29.75 38.36
CA GLU A 51 24.87 -30.46 37.11
C GLU A 51 23.58 -31.30 37.16
N GLY A 52 22.96 -31.45 35.99
CA GLY A 52 21.83 -32.37 35.82
C GLY A 52 21.35 -32.52 34.38
N ARG A 53 22.20 -33.09 33.50
CA ARG A 53 21.90 -34.20 32.55
C ARG A 53 20.42 -34.37 32.13
N ALA A 54 19.99 -34.53 30.89
CA ALA A 54 20.52 -34.57 29.52
C ALA A 54 19.31 -34.89 28.61
N VAL A 55 19.48 -34.73 27.28
CA VAL A 55 18.70 -35.38 26.18
C VAL A 55 17.21 -35.00 26.08
N THR A 56 16.60 -34.60 24.96
CA THR A 56 16.60 -35.14 23.60
C THR A 56 16.00 -34.12 22.61
N ALA A 57 16.65 -33.92 21.47
CA ALA A 57 15.97 -33.65 20.20
C ALA A 57 15.48 -34.98 19.59
N PRO A 58 14.43 -34.97 18.76
CA PRO A 58 14.62 -35.22 17.33
C PRO A 58 13.86 -34.18 16.46
N ALA A 59 14.48 -33.65 15.41
CA ALA A 59 14.41 -34.14 14.02
C ALA A 59 12.97 -34.12 13.46
N ALA A 60 12.60 -33.07 12.74
CA ALA A 60 12.71 -32.94 11.29
C ALA A 60 11.62 -33.73 10.54
N GLU A 61 10.69 -33.02 9.91
CA GLU A 61 10.10 -33.49 8.65
C GLU A 61 9.54 -32.33 7.82
N THR A 62 9.90 -32.37 6.55
CA THR A 62 9.73 -31.35 5.54
C THR A 62 8.63 -31.79 4.56
N MET A 63 7.98 -30.81 3.91
CA MET A 63 7.31 -30.86 2.60
C MET A 63 5.78 -31.14 2.58
N PRO A 64 5.09 -30.96 1.42
CA PRO A 64 4.36 -29.73 1.11
C PRO A 64 2.90 -30.00 0.65
N GLY A 65 1.98 -29.04 0.81
CA GLY A 65 0.57 -29.32 0.54
C GLY A 65 -0.22 -28.18 -0.11
N LYS A 66 -0.12 -28.07 -1.44
CA LYS A 66 -1.09 -27.34 -2.29
C LYS A 66 -2.52 -27.83 -1.99
N ARG A 67 -3.41 -26.94 -1.56
CA ARG A 67 -4.87 -27.10 -1.78
C ARG A 67 -5.54 -25.77 -2.10
N THR A 68 -5.57 -25.47 -3.40
CA THR A 68 -6.61 -24.64 -4.01
C THR A 68 -7.98 -25.25 -3.72
N ARG A 69 -8.95 -24.44 -3.27
CA ARG A 69 -10.33 -24.54 -3.74
C ARG A 69 -11.11 -23.26 -3.42
N LEU A 70 -11.49 -22.59 -4.52
CA LEU A 70 -12.53 -21.58 -4.61
C LEU A 70 -13.73 -21.96 -3.72
N ARG A 71 -14.11 -21.07 -2.80
CA ARG A 71 -15.46 -21.05 -2.25
C ARG A 71 -16.16 -19.77 -2.70
N ARG A 72 -16.80 -19.93 -3.87
CA ARG A 72 -18.05 -19.31 -4.34
C ARG A 72 -18.60 -18.24 -3.38
N SER A 73 -18.38 -16.97 -3.70
CA SER A 73 -19.16 -15.87 -3.15
C SER A 73 -20.61 -16.03 -3.59
N ALA A 74 -21.52 -16.10 -2.62
CA ALA A 74 -22.95 -16.28 -2.84
C ALA A 74 -23.50 -15.16 -3.74
N ARG A 75 -24.11 -15.59 -4.85
CA ARG A 75 -24.93 -14.76 -5.74
C ARG A 75 -26.16 -14.31 -4.95
N ARG A 76 -26.10 -13.14 -4.31
CA ARG A 76 -27.29 -12.47 -3.81
C ARG A 76 -28.13 -12.06 -5.02
N GLN A 77 -29.35 -12.58 -5.04
CA GLN A 77 -30.34 -12.35 -6.07
C GLN A 77 -30.76 -10.88 -6.05
N ALA A 78 -30.74 -10.26 -7.22
CA ALA A 78 -31.11 -8.86 -7.40
C ALA A 78 -32.63 -8.69 -7.27
N ALA A 79 -33.03 -7.70 -6.48
CA ALA A 79 -34.37 -7.12 -6.54
C ALA A 79 -34.55 -6.39 -7.89
N PRO A 80 -35.78 -6.30 -8.43
CA PRO A 80 -36.04 -5.69 -9.74
C PRO A 80 -35.77 -4.19 -9.68
N GLN A 81 -34.77 -3.71 -10.42
CA GLN A 81 -34.41 -2.29 -10.46
C GLN A 81 -35.15 -1.56 -11.59
N ALA A 82 -35.70 -0.40 -11.22
CA ALA A 82 -36.29 0.61 -12.09
C ALA A 82 -35.21 1.24 -13.01
N PRO A 83 -35.57 2.05 -14.03
CA PRO A 83 -34.78 2.22 -15.25
C PRO A 83 -33.35 2.70 -15.01
N GLU A 84 -32.39 1.88 -15.48
CA GLU A 84 -30.95 1.94 -15.23
C GLU A 84 -30.19 2.88 -16.18
N ASP A 85 -30.65 4.12 -16.39
CA ASP A 85 -30.03 4.98 -17.43
C ASP A 85 -28.81 5.78 -16.94
N ASN A 86 -28.39 5.65 -15.68
CA ASN A 86 -27.30 6.47 -15.11
C ASN A 86 -26.34 5.69 -14.20
N GLN A 87 -26.18 4.39 -14.41
CA GLN A 87 -25.14 3.62 -13.72
C GLN A 87 -23.83 3.64 -14.53
N PRO A 88 -22.67 3.81 -13.86
CA PRO A 88 -21.39 3.79 -14.55
C PRO A 88 -21.14 2.44 -15.21
N THR A 89 -20.68 2.47 -16.45
CA THR A 89 -20.32 1.28 -17.21
C THR A 89 -19.28 0.47 -16.43
N PRO A 90 -19.54 -0.81 -16.13
CA PRO A 90 -18.60 -1.63 -15.41
C PRO A 90 -17.29 -1.78 -16.21
N ARG A 91 -16.16 -1.74 -15.50
CA ARG A 91 -14.81 -1.85 -16.11
C ARG A 91 -14.62 -3.09 -17.00
N SER A 92 -15.38 -4.16 -16.76
CA SER A 92 -15.35 -5.38 -17.59
C SER A 92 -15.85 -5.18 -19.02
N ARG A 93 -16.67 -4.16 -19.27
CA ARG A 93 -17.16 -3.78 -20.61
C ARG A 93 -16.36 -2.65 -21.25
N MET A 94 -15.37 -2.10 -20.54
CA MET A 94 -14.53 -1.02 -21.04
C MET A 94 -13.39 -1.54 -21.90
N LYS A 95 -13.11 -0.85 -23.00
CA LYS A 95 -11.95 -1.13 -23.85
C LYS A 95 -10.76 -0.24 -23.46
N SER A 96 -9.55 -0.80 -23.49
CA SER A 96 -8.31 -0.04 -23.30
C SER A 96 -7.93 0.72 -24.57
N LEU A 97 -7.47 1.95 -24.42
CA LEU A 97 -6.96 2.79 -25.49
C LEU A 97 -5.44 2.92 -25.34
N ASN A 98 -4.69 2.54 -26.37
CA ASN A 98 -3.23 2.77 -26.47
C ASN A 98 -3.00 3.88 -27.50
N VAL A 99 -2.30 4.94 -27.11
CA VAL A 99 -2.04 6.11 -27.97
C VAL A 99 -0.57 6.50 -27.85
N GLU A 100 0.02 6.92 -28.95
CA GLU A 100 1.34 7.54 -28.98
C GLU A 100 1.18 9.07 -28.98
N LEU A 101 1.87 9.73 -28.06
CA LEU A 101 1.86 11.18 -27.93
C LEU A 101 3.31 11.68 -27.87
N PRO A 102 3.60 12.87 -28.42
CA PRO A 102 4.89 13.51 -28.16
C PRO A 102 5.13 13.73 -26.66
N ASP A 103 6.38 13.64 -26.23
CA ASP A 103 6.75 13.73 -24.81
C ASP A 103 6.24 15.01 -24.13
N TYR A 104 6.33 16.15 -24.83
CA TYR A 104 5.85 17.43 -24.31
C TYR A 104 4.35 17.41 -24.03
N ALA A 105 3.55 16.81 -24.92
CA ALA A 105 2.10 16.73 -24.77
C ALA A 105 1.73 15.79 -23.60
N TRP A 106 2.50 14.73 -23.40
CA TRP A 106 2.30 13.80 -22.29
C TRP A 106 2.57 14.45 -20.92
N VAL A 107 3.64 15.24 -20.83
CA VAL A 107 3.98 15.99 -19.60
C VAL A 107 2.89 17.01 -19.27
N ASP A 108 2.43 17.76 -20.27
CA ASP A 108 1.35 18.74 -20.08
C ASP A 108 0.03 18.07 -19.67
N LEU A 109 -0.32 16.96 -20.30
CA LEU A 109 -1.53 16.20 -19.97
C LEU A 109 -1.52 15.70 -18.52
N LYS A 110 -0.40 15.15 -18.06
CA LYS A 110 -0.24 14.71 -16.66
C LYS A 110 -0.24 15.88 -15.69
N SER A 111 0.42 16.98 -16.05
CA SER A 111 0.45 18.20 -15.24
C SER A 111 -0.96 18.76 -15.04
N ARG A 112 -1.77 18.76 -16.10
CA ARG A 112 -3.18 19.16 -16.04
C ARG A 112 -4.00 18.23 -15.16
N ALA A 113 -3.85 16.91 -15.32
CA ALA A 113 -4.52 15.91 -14.47
C ALA A 113 -4.18 16.08 -12.98
N ALA A 114 -2.93 16.42 -12.67
CA ALA A 114 -2.50 16.66 -11.31
C ALA A 114 -3.13 17.93 -10.72
N ARG A 115 -3.16 19.05 -11.47
CA ARG A 115 -3.75 20.32 -11.02
C ARG A 115 -5.25 20.21 -10.77
N GLU A 116 -5.96 19.53 -11.68
CA GLU A 116 -7.41 19.34 -11.58
C GLU A 116 -7.79 18.22 -10.60
N MET A 117 -6.81 17.53 -9.99
CA MET A 117 -7.04 16.39 -9.08
C MET A 117 -7.90 15.28 -9.69
N VAL A 118 -7.72 15.01 -10.98
CA VAL A 118 -8.41 13.95 -11.74
C VAL A 118 -7.43 12.94 -12.34
N SER A 119 -7.96 11.89 -12.96
CA SER A 119 -7.16 10.95 -13.75
C SER A 119 -6.96 11.46 -15.18
N VAL A 120 -5.86 11.05 -15.80
CA VAL A 120 -5.63 11.31 -17.24
C VAL A 120 -6.77 10.73 -18.09
N ARG A 121 -7.30 9.54 -17.72
CA ARG A 121 -8.48 8.95 -18.36
C ARG A 121 -9.67 9.89 -18.35
N HIS A 122 -9.96 10.54 -17.22
CA HIS A 122 -11.08 11.47 -17.10
C HIS A 122 -10.90 12.65 -18.06
N ILE A 123 -9.71 13.25 -18.13
CA ILE A 123 -9.43 14.34 -19.07
C ILE A 123 -9.64 13.87 -20.51
N ILE A 124 -9.12 12.69 -20.87
CA ILE A 124 -9.29 12.15 -22.23
C ILE A 124 -10.79 11.96 -22.53
N MET A 125 -11.57 11.37 -21.63
CA MET A 125 -13.00 11.16 -21.84
C MET A 125 -13.78 12.48 -21.97
N ARG A 126 -13.43 13.47 -21.15
CA ARG A 126 -14.01 14.81 -21.25
C ARG A 126 -13.71 15.45 -22.60
N LEU A 127 -12.46 15.41 -23.06
CA LEU A 127 -12.07 15.95 -24.37
C LEU A 127 -12.76 15.21 -25.53
N LEU A 128 -12.95 13.89 -25.41
CA LEU A 128 -13.70 13.12 -26.41
C LEU A 128 -15.18 13.49 -26.44
N LYS A 129 -15.77 13.77 -25.27
CA LYS A 129 -17.15 14.29 -25.17
C LYS A 129 -17.27 15.67 -25.79
N ASP A 130 -16.32 16.57 -25.50
CA ASP A 130 -16.25 17.91 -26.09
C ASP A 130 -16.06 17.86 -27.62
N ALA A 131 -15.40 16.81 -28.14
CA ALA A 131 -15.26 16.54 -29.56
C ALA A 131 -16.54 15.93 -30.21
N GLY A 132 -17.61 15.72 -29.45
CA GLY A 132 -18.90 15.23 -29.94
C GLY A 132 -19.11 13.72 -29.86
N ILE A 133 -18.26 12.98 -29.13
CA ILE A 133 -18.50 11.56 -28.85
C ILE A 133 -19.49 11.45 -27.69
N ASP A 134 -20.58 10.72 -27.89
CA ASP A 134 -21.57 10.50 -26.86
C ASP A 134 -21.00 9.59 -25.75
N ILE A 135 -20.72 10.19 -24.59
CA ILE A 135 -20.23 9.51 -23.40
C ILE A 135 -21.15 9.92 -22.26
N ALA A 136 -21.74 8.92 -21.61
CA ALA A 136 -22.61 9.12 -20.46
C ALA A 136 -21.86 9.81 -19.31
N ASP A 137 -22.52 10.75 -18.63
CA ASP A 137 -21.92 11.45 -17.50
C ASP A 137 -21.55 10.52 -16.34
N ALA A 138 -22.29 9.41 -16.19
CA ALA A 138 -21.93 8.33 -15.26
C ALA A 138 -20.53 7.75 -15.51
N ASP A 139 -20.04 7.75 -16.75
CA ASP A 139 -18.73 7.20 -17.10
C ASP A 139 -17.57 8.18 -16.90
N LEU A 140 -17.89 9.45 -16.71
CA LEU A 140 -16.96 10.53 -16.37
C LEU A 140 -16.60 10.55 -14.87
N LEU A 141 -16.58 9.39 -14.21
CA LEU A 141 -16.18 9.28 -12.82
C LEU A 141 -14.75 9.82 -12.59
N GLU A 142 -14.65 10.78 -11.68
CA GLU A 142 -13.39 11.25 -11.14
C GLU A 142 -12.73 10.12 -10.32
N ASP A 143 -11.40 10.02 -10.38
CA ASP A 143 -10.68 8.95 -9.70
C ASP A 143 -10.63 9.24 -8.20
N GLY A 144 -11.49 8.56 -7.42
CA GLY A 144 -11.61 8.69 -5.97
C GLY A 144 -10.33 8.39 -5.17
N ARG A 145 -9.22 8.03 -5.84
CA ARG A 145 -7.89 7.93 -5.22
C ARG A 145 -7.34 9.26 -4.72
N ARG A 146 -7.80 10.39 -5.26
CA ARG A 146 -7.27 11.73 -4.95
C ARG A 146 -8.05 12.49 -3.86
N LEU A 147 -9.10 11.87 -3.31
CA LEU A 147 -9.95 12.41 -2.24
C LEU A 147 -9.54 11.94 -0.82
N ARG A 148 -8.32 11.43 -0.65
CA ARG A 148 -7.80 11.02 0.66
C ARG A 148 -7.17 12.17 1.42
#